data_AF-A0A942G5B5-F1
#
_entry.id   AF-A0A942G5B5-F1
#
_cell.length_a   1.000
_cell.length_b   1.000
_cell.length_c   1.000
_cell.angle_alpha   90.00
_cell.angle_beta   90.00
_cell.angle_gamma   90.00
#
_symmetry.space_group_name_H-M   'P 1'
#
loop_
_entity.id
_entity.type
_entity.pdbx_description
1 polymer ?
#
loop_
_entity_poly.entity_id
_entity_poly.type
_entity_poly.pdbx_seq_one_letter_code
_entity_poly.pdbx_strand_id
1 'polypeptide(L)'
;MLDDVAAASGVSETERATAHRLWSRLEAIHTVVYFSPIVADAQARVGLEPGLMSYAAARIGPLGPVGPEVTAGAFYGFSPVALAEVLPAAWEWADPMEVVLATREAVGRTLAPLCDGIEDEVARAA
;
A
#
# COMPACT_ATOMS: atom_id res chain seq x y z
N MET A 1 -14.25 21.87 21.58
CA MET A 1 -13.10 21.93 20.64
C MET A 1 -12.88 20.61 19.88
N LEU A 2 -13.81 19.64 19.93
CA LEU A 2 -13.83 18.49 19.01
C LEU A 2 -15.13 18.47 18.17
N ASP A 3 -16.19 19.13 18.65
CA ASP A 3 -17.45 19.30 17.91
C ASP A 3 -17.34 20.24 16.69
N ASP A 4 -16.37 21.17 16.69
CA ASP A 4 -16.14 22.13 15.59
C ASP A 4 -15.54 21.49 14.33
N VAL A 5 -14.88 20.33 14.44
CA VAL A 5 -14.29 19.65 13.27
C VAL A 5 -15.35 18.90 12.48
N ALA A 6 -16.41 18.40 13.14
CA ALA A 6 -17.51 17.72 12.47
C ALA A 6 -18.33 18.70 11.61
N ALA A 7 -18.56 19.92 12.11
CA ALA A 7 -19.30 20.97 11.42
C ALA A 7 -18.55 21.56 10.19
N ALA A 8 -17.22 21.45 10.15
CA ALA A 8 -16.38 22.07 9.13
C ALA A 8 -16.25 21.27 7.82
N SER A 9 -16.71 20.01 7.77
CA SER A 9 -16.40 19.12 6.63
C SER A 9 -17.27 19.33 5.39
N GLY A 10 -18.46 19.93 5.50
CA GLY A 10 -19.42 20.06 4.38
C GLY A 10 -19.89 18.71 3.80
N VAL A 11 -19.47 17.58 4.37
CA VAL A 11 -19.77 16.24 3.88
C VAL A 11 -21.13 15.80 4.43
N SER A 12 -22.07 15.57 3.51
CA SER A 12 -23.39 15.05 3.82
C SER A 12 -23.33 13.63 4.40
N GLU A 13 -24.38 13.24 5.12
CA GLU A 13 -24.50 11.88 5.66
C GLU A 13 -24.46 10.82 4.54
N THR A 14 -25.04 11.13 3.37
CA THR A 14 -24.99 10.26 2.19
C THR A 14 -23.56 10.08 1.68
N GLU A 15 -22.76 11.14 1.63
CA GLU A 15 -21.35 11.06 1.22
C GLU A 15 -20.53 10.25 2.22
N ARG A 16 -20.74 10.46 3.53
CA ARG A 16 -20.10 9.66 4.59
C ARG A 16 -20.45 8.18 4.47
N ALA A 17 -21.73 7.86 4.28
CA ALA A 17 -22.20 6.49 4.11
C ALA A 17 -21.65 5.84 2.82
N THR A 18 -21.46 6.63 1.77
CA THR A 18 -20.85 6.17 0.51
C THR A 18 -19.36 5.88 0.70
N ALA A 19 -18.62 6.78 1.34
CA ALA A 19 -17.21 6.61 1.65
C ALA A 19 -16.97 5.36 2.51
N HIS A 20 -17.78 5.12 3.54
CA HIS A 20 -17.67 3.93 4.38
C HIS A 20 -17.94 2.63 3.60
N ARG A 21 -18.93 2.61 2.71
CA ARG A 21 -19.22 1.44 1.87
C ARG A 21 -18.07 1.16 0.90
N LEU A 22 -17.53 2.19 0.27
CA LEU A 22 -16.40 2.06 -0.64
C LEU A 22 -15.15 1.57 0.09
N TRP A 23 -14.84 2.19 1.24
CA TRP A 23 -13.74 1.75 2.11
C TRP A 23 -13.88 0.28 2.48
N SER A 24 -15.07 -0.15 2.94
CA SER A 24 -15.31 -1.55 3.33
C SER A 24 -15.08 -2.54 2.19
N ARG A 25 -15.39 -2.14 0.94
CA ARG A 25 -15.18 -2.98 -0.26
C ARG A 25 -13.71 -3.04 -0.67
N LEU A 26 -13.01 -1.91 -0.62
CA LEU A 26 -11.58 -1.83 -0.94
C LEU A 26 -10.73 -2.51 0.13
N GLU A 27 -11.12 -2.41 1.40
CA GLU A 27 -10.40 -3.01 2.52
C GLU A 27 -10.31 -4.54 2.38
N ALA A 28 -11.34 -5.18 1.83
CA ALA A 28 -11.32 -6.63 1.60
C ALA A 28 -10.21 -7.06 0.64
N ILE A 29 -9.94 -6.27 -0.41
CA ILE A 29 -8.83 -6.53 -1.34
C ILE A 29 -7.51 -6.13 -0.69
N HIS A 30 -7.45 -4.97 -0.06
CA HIS A 30 -6.28 -4.43 0.59
C HIS A 30 -5.73 -5.37 1.67
N THR A 31 -6.57 -5.80 2.63
CA THR A 31 -6.16 -6.69 3.72
C THR A 31 -5.56 -7.99 3.19
N VAL A 32 -6.16 -8.61 2.16
CA VAL A 32 -5.68 -9.89 1.60
C VAL A 32 -4.27 -9.76 1.04
N VAL A 33 -4.00 -8.70 0.25
CA VAL A 33 -2.67 -8.53 -0.37
C VAL A 33 -1.62 -8.11 0.66
N TYR A 34 -2.03 -7.32 1.65
CA TYR A 34 -1.12 -6.72 2.62
C TYR A 34 -0.57 -7.74 3.62
N PHE A 35 -1.38 -8.75 3.97
CA PHE A 35 -0.97 -9.85 4.84
C PHE A 35 -0.66 -11.15 4.08
N SER A 36 -0.48 -11.06 2.76
CA SER A 36 -0.17 -12.21 1.93
C SER A 36 1.28 -12.69 2.16
N PRO A 37 1.49 -13.99 2.48
CA PRO A 37 2.84 -14.54 2.54
C PRO A 37 3.53 -14.52 1.17
N ILE A 38 2.75 -14.61 0.07
CA ILE A 38 3.29 -14.56 -1.30
C ILE A 38 3.92 -13.19 -1.58
N VAL A 39 3.30 -12.12 -1.08
CA VAL A 39 3.80 -10.73 -1.21
C VAL A 39 5.02 -10.54 -0.31
N ALA A 40 4.95 -10.96 0.96
CA ALA A 40 6.07 -10.88 1.88
C ALA A 40 7.32 -11.60 1.33
N ASP A 41 7.15 -12.82 0.80
CA ASP A 41 8.24 -13.58 0.20
C ASP A 41 8.81 -12.91 -1.06
N ALA A 42 7.98 -12.23 -1.85
CA ALA A 42 8.45 -11.49 -3.03
C ALA A 42 9.30 -10.28 -2.65
N GLN A 43 8.88 -9.54 -1.62
CA GLN A 43 9.64 -8.41 -1.08
C GLN A 43 10.96 -8.87 -0.46
N ALA A 44 10.95 -9.99 0.27
CA ALA A 44 12.18 -10.58 0.82
C ALA A 44 13.17 -11.01 -0.27
N ARG A 45 12.68 -11.59 -1.38
CA ARG A 45 13.54 -11.99 -2.51
C ARG A 45 14.24 -10.83 -3.21
N VAL A 46 13.66 -9.63 -3.19
CA VAL A 46 14.28 -8.42 -3.73
C VAL A 46 15.12 -7.67 -2.69
N GLY A 47 15.38 -8.26 -1.52
CA GLY A 47 16.30 -7.73 -0.53
C GLY A 47 15.67 -6.90 0.59
N LEU A 48 14.33 -6.82 0.66
CA LEU A 48 13.66 -6.06 1.72
C LEU A 48 13.49 -6.88 3.00
N GLU A 49 13.85 -6.29 4.13
CA GLU A 49 13.55 -6.86 5.43
C GLU A 49 12.05 -6.71 5.78
N PRO A 50 11.45 -7.70 6.47
CA PRO A 50 10.06 -7.64 6.87
C PRO A 50 9.81 -6.51 7.89
N GLY A 51 8.63 -5.90 7.83
CA GLY A 51 8.22 -4.85 8.77
C GLY A 51 8.23 -3.48 8.10
N LEU A 52 8.76 -2.46 8.79
CA LEU A 52 8.71 -1.08 8.29
C LEU A 52 9.46 -0.90 6.97
N MET A 53 10.57 -1.61 6.77
CA MET A 53 11.39 -1.53 5.56
C MET A 53 10.58 -1.97 4.34
N SER A 54 10.13 -3.23 4.29
CA SER A 54 9.35 -3.73 3.17
C SER A 54 8.05 -2.94 2.98
N TYR A 55 7.40 -2.54 4.08
CA TYR A 55 6.17 -1.78 4.02
C TYR A 55 6.34 -0.37 3.42
N ALA A 56 7.37 0.36 3.81
CA ALA A 56 7.64 1.70 3.27
C ALA A 56 8.15 1.63 1.83
N ALA A 57 9.14 0.76 1.57
CA ALA A 57 9.78 0.63 0.26
C ALA A 57 8.77 0.21 -0.83
N ALA A 58 7.90 -0.77 -0.55
CA ALA A 58 6.89 -1.21 -1.51
C ALA A 58 5.85 -0.13 -1.84
N ARG A 59 5.58 0.80 -0.91
CA ARG A 59 4.63 1.90 -1.13
C ARG A 59 5.24 3.06 -1.89
N ILE A 60 6.45 3.46 -1.53
CA ILE A 60 7.09 4.65 -2.09
C ILE A 60 7.89 4.35 -3.37
N GLY A 61 8.23 3.08 -3.62
CA GLY A 61 9.00 2.63 -4.79
C GLY A 61 8.59 3.21 -6.15
N PRO A 62 7.30 3.47 -6.45
CA PRO A 62 6.90 4.15 -7.69
C PRO A 62 7.47 5.56 -7.88
N LEU A 63 7.88 6.24 -6.80
CA LEU A 63 8.55 7.54 -6.86
C LEU A 63 10.08 7.43 -6.99
N GLY A 64 10.63 6.21 -7.06
CA GLY A 64 12.06 5.94 -7.09
C GLY A 64 12.70 5.92 -5.69
N PRO A 65 14.04 6.02 -5.60
CA PRO A 65 14.79 5.88 -4.35
C PRO A 65 14.75 7.18 -3.52
N VAL A 66 13.54 7.65 -3.18
CA VAL A 66 13.35 8.88 -2.40
C VAL A 66 13.59 8.65 -0.91
N GLY A 67 13.95 9.72 -0.21
CA GLY A 67 14.29 9.68 1.21
C GLY A 67 13.11 9.70 2.18
N PRO A 68 13.40 9.65 3.50
CA PRO A 68 12.40 9.64 4.57
C PRO A 68 11.42 10.81 4.54
N GLU A 69 11.88 12.02 4.25
CA GLU A 69 11.06 13.25 4.27
C GLU A 69 10.03 13.25 3.15
N VAL A 70 10.45 12.85 1.94
CA VAL A 70 9.54 12.72 0.79
C VAL A 70 8.51 11.63 1.07
N THR A 71 8.94 10.51 1.67
CA THR A 71 8.06 9.39 2.02
C THR A 71 7.01 9.78 3.05
N ALA A 72 7.42 10.46 4.12
CA ALA A 72 6.49 10.96 5.14
C ALA A 72 5.57 12.07 4.62
N GLY A 73 6.05 12.91 3.70
CA GLY A 73 5.24 13.94 3.04
C GLY A 73 4.20 13.34 2.08
N ALA A 74 4.57 12.27 1.36
CA ALA A 74 3.67 11.57 0.44
C ALA A 74 2.61 10.74 1.17
N PHE A 75 2.95 10.18 2.34
CA PHE A 75 2.05 9.33 3.11
C PHE A 75 1.86 9.88 4.52
N TYR A 76 0.67 10.41 4.77
CA TYR A 76 0.26 10.82 6.10
C TYR A 76 0.35 9.63 7.08
N GLY A 77 1.10 9.80 8.17
CA GLY A 77 1.19 8.83 9.27
C GLY A 77 2.52 8.08 9.44
N PHE A 78 3.51 8.28 8.55
CA PHE A 78 4.86 7.78 8.81
C PHE A 78 5.66 8.71 9.74
N SER A 79 6.47 8.12 10.61
CA SER A 79 7.51 8.85 11.36
C SER A 79 8.75 9.04 10.47
N PRO A 80 9.19 10.28 10.18
CA PRO A 80 10.43 10.50 9.45
C PRO A 80 11.64 9.86 10.13
N VAL A 81 11.68 9.85 11.47
CA VAL A 81 12.75 9.24 12.26
C VAL A 81 12.80 7.73 12.03
N ALA A 82 11.65 7.06 12.08
CA ALA A 82 11.61 5.60 11.87
C ALA A 82 11.96 5.22 10.42
N LEU A 83 11.58 6.06 9.44
CA LEU A 83 11.94 5.86 8.04
C LEU A 83 13.45 6.05 7.78
N ALA A 84 14.10 6.98 8.50
CA ALA A 84 15.54 7.20 8.37
C ALA A 84 16.37 5.96 8.76
N GLU A 85 15.85 5.10 9.63
CA GLU A 85 16.51 3.86 10.05
C GLU A 85 16.46 2.75 9.00
N VAL A 86 15.48 2.75 8.10
CA VAL A 86 15.22 1.59 7.21
C VAL A 86 15.26 1.91 5.72
N LEU A 87 14.86 3.11 5.32
CA LEU A 87 14.66 3.43 3.91
C LEU A 87 15.97 3.61 3.14
N PRO A 88 17.02 4.25 3.70
CA PRO A 88 18.31 4.31 3.02
C PRO A 88 18.87 2.92 2.73
N ALA A 89 18.84 2.01 3.72
CA ALA A 89 19.31 0.64 3.55
C ALA A 89 18.49 -0.14 2.51
N ALA A 90 17.17 0.06 2.46
CA ALA A 90 16.32 -0.56 1.42
C ALA A 90 16.81 -0.23 0.00
N TRP A 91 17.24 1.02 -0.25
CA TRP A 91 17.71 1.46 -1.56
C TRP A 91 19.16 1.08 -1.87
N GLU A 92 19.94 0.70 -0.87
CA GLU A 92 21.24 0.07 -1.09
C GLU A 92 21.09 -1.40 -1.53
N TRP A 93 20.02 -2.07 -1.11
CA TRP A 93 19.83 -3.51 -1.34
C TRP A 93 18.87 -3.85 -2.46
N ALA A 94 17.89 -2.98 -2.75
CA ALA A 94 16.81 -3.24 -3.68
C ALA A 94 16.64 -2.09 -4.67
N ASP A 95 16.55 -2.41 -5.96
CA ASP A 95 16.12 -1.44 -6.97
C ASP A 95 14.62 -1.11 -6.77
N PRO A 96 14.23 0.18 -6.70
CA PRO A 96 12.84 0.56 -6.45
C PRO A 96 11.85 0.00 -7.47
N MET A 97 12.24 -0.13 -8.74
CA MET A 97 11.35 -0.67 -9.78
C MET A 97 11.24 -2.19 -9.67
N GLU A 98 12.31 -2.89 -9.31
CA GLU A 98 12.24 -4.32 -8.98
C GLU A 98 11.30 -4.59 -7.81
N VAL A 99 11.34 -3.75 -6.76
CA VAL A 99 10.40 -3.83 -5.63
C VAL A 99 8.95 -3.69 -6.10
N VAL A 100 8.66 -2.70 -6.94
CA VAL A 100 7.31 -2.45 -7.48
C VAL A 100 6.84 -3.63 -8.33
N LEU A 101 7.66 -4.11 -9.26
CA LEU A 101 7.31 -5.18 -10.17
C LEU A 101 7.10 -6.51 -9.44
N ALA A 102 8.03 -6.89 -8.54
CA ALA A 102 7.93 -8.11 -7.75
C ALA A 102 6.70 -8.09 -6.83
N THR A 103 6.42 -6.94 -6.20
CA THR A 103 5.22 -6.76 -5.37
C THR A 103 3.95 -6.88 -6.21
N ARG A 104 3.89 -6.21 -7.37
CA ARG A 104 2.71 -6.25 -8.27
C ARG A 104 2.44 -7.66 -8.79
N GLU A 105 3.46 -8.40 -9.20
CA GLU A 105 3.31 -9.79 -9.63
C GLU A 105 2.79 -10.68 -8.48
N ALA A 106 3.34 -10.52 -7.28
CA ALA A 106 2.92 -11.25 -6.10
C ALA A 106 1.47 -10.94 -5.68
N VAL A 107 1.04 -9.68 -5.82
CA VAL A 107 -0.36 -9.27 -5.65
C VAL A 107 -1.25 -10.01 -6.65
N GLY A 108 -0.87 -10.05 -7.93
CA GLY A 108 -1.60 -10.80 -8.95
C GLY A 108 -1.77 -12.27 -8.59
N ARG A 109 -0.70 -12.94 -8.15
CA ARG A 109 -0.76 -14.35 -7.71
C ARG A 109 -1.59 -14.55 -6.44
N THR A 110 -1.60 -13.57 -5.53
CA THR A 110 -2.42 -13.61 -4.32
C THR A 110 -3.91 -13.52 -4.65
N LEU A 111 -4.26 -12.65 -5.61
CA LEU A 111 -5.66 -12.40 -5.96
C LEU A 111 -6.23 -13.40 -6.97
N ALA A 112 -5.40 -13.99 -7.84
CA ALA A 112 -5.85 -14.85 -8.92
C ALA A 112 -6.86 -15.94 -8.47
N PRO A 113 -6.62 -16.71 -7.38
CA PRO A 113 -7.57 -17.74 -6.94
C PRO A 113 -8.92 -17.19 -6.46
N LEU A 114 -8.99 -15.92 -6.10
CA LEU A 114 -10.23 -15.26 -5.67
C LEU A 114 -11.05 -14.74 -6.86
N CYS A 115 -10.45 -14.71 -8.05
CA CYS A 115 -11.07 -14.23 -9.28
C CYS A 115 -11.53 -15.38 -10.19
N ASP A 116 -11.39 -16.63 -9.76
CA ASP A 116 -11.84 -17.81 -10.49
C ASP A 116 -13.32 -17.69 -10.88
N GLY A 117 -13.61 -17.74 -12.18
CA GLY A 117 -14.96 -17.65 -12.74
C GLY A 117 -15.51 -16.24 -12.93
N ILE A 118 -14.70 -15.20 -12.71
CA ILE A 118 -15.03 -13.78 -12.98
C ILE A 118 -13.91 -13.06 -13.76
N GLU A 119 -13.11 -13.79 -14.51
CA GLU A 119 -11.90 -13.28 -15.18
C GLU A 119 -12.25 -12.17 -16.20
N ASP A 120 -13.37 -12.32 -16.90
CA ASP A 120 -13.86 -11.32 -17.86
C ASP A 120 -14.31 -10.03 -17.16
N GLU A 121 -14.93 -10.12 -15.98
CA GLU A 121 -15.26 -8.96 -15.14
C GLU A 121 -14.00 -8.24 -14.69
N VAL A 122 -13.00 -8.98 -14.22
CA VAL A 122 -11.73 -8.42 -13.74
C VAL A 122 -10.98 -7.73 -14.88
N ALA A 123 -10.93 -8.35 -16.06
CA ALA A 123 -10.29 -7.77 -17.24
C ALA A 123 -10.96 -6.47 -17.72
N ARG A 124 -12.29 -6.33 -17.56
CA ARG A 124 -13.00 -5.08 -17.88
C ARG A 124 -12.78 -3.96 -16.85
N ALA A 125 -12.41 -4.29 -15.63
CA ALA A 125 -12.23 -3.34 -14.54
C ALA A 125 -10.78 -2.81 -14.41
N ALA A 126 -9.81 -3.50 -15.01
CA ALA A 126 -8.38 -3.18 -15.00
C ALA A 126 -7.97 -2.25 -16.15
#